data_AF-A0A0F9RZM1-F1
#
_entry.id   AF-A0A0F9RZM1-F1
#
_cell.length_a   1.000
_cell.length_b   1.000
_cell.length_c   1.000
_cell.angle_alpha   90.00
_cell.angle_beta   90.00
_cell.angle_gamma   90.00
#
_symmetry.space_group_name_H-M   'P 1'
#
loop_
_entity.id
_entity.type
_entity.pdbx_description
1 polymer ?
#
loop_
_entity_poly.entity_id
_entity_poly.type
_entity_poly.pdbx_seq_one_letter_code
_entity_poly.pdbx_strand_id
1 'polypeptide(L)' 'MNKNNKLKAAVIEKNGSQYNFEEAVGLELGITSKWINNRRNPTEEQLKILTEALGKTAEELGL' A
#
# COMPACT_ATOMS: atom_id res chain seq x y z
N MET A 1 -1.09 16.03 1.82
CA MET A 1 -0.56 14.71 2.23
C MET A 1 0.00 14.03 1.00
N ASN A 2 1.25 13.55 1.02
CA ASN A 2 1.87 12.87 -0.15
C ASN A 2 1.14 11.54 -0.46
N LYS A 3 1.07 11.12 -1.73
CA LYS A 3 0.40 9.90 -2.20
C LYS A 3 0.81 8.68 -1.37
N ASN A 4 2.11 8.51 -1.13
CA ASN A 4 2.65 7.44 -0.29
C ASN A 4 2.11 7.44 1.15
N ASN A 5 1.86 8.62 1.74
CA ASN A 5 1.29 8.70 3.09
C ASN A 5 -0.19 8.27 3.10
N LYS A 6 -0.95 8.56 2.03
CA LYS A 6 -2.33 8.07 1.89
C LYS A 6 -2.36 6.56 1.73
N LEU A 7 -1.46 6.01 0.92
CA LEU A 7 -1.33 4.57 0.73
C LEU A 7 -0.96 3.86 2.05
N LYS A 8 0.02 4.42 2.76
CA LYS A 8 0.44 3.92 4.07
C LYS A 8 -0.72 3.92 5.08
N ALA A 9 -1.48 5.01 5.11
CA ALA A 9 -2.66 5.12 5.97
C ALA A 9 -3.68 4.03 5.63
N ALA A 10 -4.03 3.85 4.36
CA ALA A 10 -5.01 2.84 3.94
C ALA A 10 -4.57 1.40 4.30
N VAL A 11 -3.28 1.08 4.15
CA VAL A 11 -2.71 -0.21 4.56
C VAL A 11 -2.87 -0.43 6.07
N ILE A 12 -2.54 0.58 6.87
CA ILE A 12 -2.64 0.53 8.33
C ILE A 12 -4.11 0.48 8.78
N GLU A 13 -5.01 1.22 8.14
CA GLU A 13 -6.44 1.20 8.44
C GLU A 13 -7.05 -0.18 8.20
N LYS A 14 -6.62 -0.90 7.17
CA LYS A 14 -7.17 -2.23 6.84
C LYS A 14 -6.65 -3.34 7.75
N ASN A 15 -5.36 -3.35 8.10
CA ASN A 15 -4.73 -4.50 8.78
C ASN A 15 -3.97 -4.15 10.07
N GLY A 16 -3.99 -2.89 10.52
CA GLY A 16 -3.29 -2.41 11.71
C GLY A 16 -1.79 -2.18 11.53
N SER A 17 -1.15 -2.85 10.56
CA SER A 17 0.25 -2.63 10.21
C SER A 17 0.55 -3.01 8.75
N GLN A 18 1.68 -2.56 8.21
CA GLN A 18 2.13 -2.98 6.87
C GLN A 18 2.48 -4.48 6.86
N TYR A 19 3.03 -4.99 7.96
CA TYR A 19 3.39 -6.40 8.13
C TYR A 19 2.15 -7.30 8.07
N ASN A 20 1.11 -6.97 8.83
CA ASN A 20 -0.14 -7.75 8.84
C ASN A 20 -0.82 -7.72 7.47
N PHE A 21 -0.74 -6.59 6.75
CA PHE A 21 -1.24 -6.51 5.39
C PHE A 21 -0.48 -7.45 4.46
N GLU A 22 0.85 -7.46 4.54
CA GLU A 22 1.70 -8.35 3.73
C GLU A 22 1.38 -9.82 4.00
N GLU A 23 1.26 -10.22 5.27
CA GLU A 23 0.83 -11.57 5.66
C GLU A 23 -0.57 -11.90 5.14
N ALA A 24 -1.54 -10.99 5.29
CA ALA A 24 -2.93 -11.21 4.89
C ALA A 24 -3.11 -11.39 3.38
N VAL A 25 -2.25 -10.76 2.57
CA VAL A 25 -2.37 -10.75 1.10
C VAL A 25 -1.27 -11.55 0.39
N GLY A 26 -0.44 -12.26 1.15
CA GLY A 26 0.59 -13.17 0.62
C GLY A 26 1.77 -12.45 -0.04
N LEU A 27 2.09 -11.24 0.40
CA LEU A 27 3.24 -10.47 -0.08
C LEU A 27 4.51 -10.79 0.70
N GLU A 28 5.68 -10.54 0.09
CA GLU A 28 6.96 -10.60 0.79
C GLU A 28 6.98 -9.60 1.96
N LEU A 29 7.42 -10.06 3.14
CA LEU A 29 7.53 -9.22 4.33
C LEU A 29 8.50 -8.04 4.10
N GLY A 30 8.03 -6.84 4.38
CA GLY A 30 8.73 -5.58 4.17
C GLY A 30 8.63 -5.00 2.76
N ILE A 31 7.99 -5.68 1.80
CA ILE A 31 7.88 -5.20 0.42
C ILE A 31 7.06 -3.91 0.31
N THR A 32 5.98 -3.80 1.07
CA THR A 32 5.11 -2.62 1.13
C THR A 32 5.87 -1.43 1.70
N SER A 33 6.74 -1.67 2.69
CA SER A 33 7.66 -0.64 3.20
C SER A 33 8.66 -0.20 2.13
N LYS A 34 9.25 -1.14 1.38
CA LYS A 34 10.15 -0.83 0.25
C LYS A 34 9.43 -0.02 -0.84
N TRP A 35 8.17 -0.29 -1.13
CA TRP A 35 7.42 0.44 -2.16
C TRP A 35 6.96 1.83 -1.72
N ILE A 36 6.53 1.97 -0.45
CA ILE A 36 5.93 3.21 0.05
C ILE A 36 6.96 4.17 0.66
N ASN A 37 7.99 3.65 1.34
CA ASN A 37 8.98 4.47 2.07
C ASN A 37 10.24 4.78 1.24
N ASN A 38 10.50 4.06 0.15
CA ASN A 38 11.52 4.48 -0.81
C ASN A 38 11.00 5.78 -1.44
N ARG A 39 11.78 6.87 -1.46
CA ARG A 39 11.30 8.24 -1.77
C ARG A 39 10.65 8.44 -3.16
N ARG A 40 10.49 7.36 -3.93
CA ARG A 40 9.77 7.28 -5.18
C ARG A 40 8.37 6.74 -4.91
N ASN A 41 7.37 7.25 -5.63
CA ASN A 41 6.04 6.63 -5.57
C ASN A 41 6.14 5.18 -6.08
N PRO A 42 5.26 4.28 -5.61
CA PRO A 42 5.12 2.95 -6.20
C PRO A 42 4.95 3.04 -7.71
N THR A 43 5.45 2.05 -8.44
CA THR A 43 5.14 1.91 -9.87
C THR A 43 3.64 1.67 -10.05
N GLU A 44 3.10 1.88 -11.26
CA GLU A 44 1.67 1.61 -11.52
C GLU A 44 1.30 0.15 -11.21
N GLU A 45 2.18 -0.80 -11.48
CA GLU A 45 1.98 -2.22 -11.16
C GLU A 45 1.93 -2.46 -9.65
N GLN A 46 2.86 -1.87 -8.89
CA GLN A 46 2.85 -1.96 -7.42
C GLN A 46 1.62 -1.28 -6.83
N LEU A 47 1.24 -0.13 -7.37
CA LEU A 47 0.06 0.58 -6.96
C LEU A 47 -1.19 -0.28 -7.18
N LYS A 48 -1.29 -0.92 -8.36
CA LYS A 48 -2.38 -1.82 -8.70
C LYS A 48 -2.49 -2.97 -7.69
N ILE A 49 -1.39 -3.68 -7.42
CA ILE A 49 -1.33 -4.76 -6.42
C ILE A 49 -1.84 -4.27 -5.06
N LEU A 50 -1.35 -3.11 -4.60
CA LEU A 50 -1.74 -2.55 -3.31
C LEU A 50 -3.21 -2.16 -3.28
N THR A 51 -3.73 -1.52 -4.33
CA THR A 51 -5.14 -1.13 -4.45
C THR A 51 -6.09 -2.33 -4.53
N GLU A 52 -5.74 -3.36 -5.31
CA GLU A 52 -6.49 -4.61 -5.42
C GLU A 52 -6.53 -5.34 -4.06
N ALA A 53 -5.39 -5.45 -3.39
CA ALA A 53 -5.28 -6.01 -2.05
C ALA A 53 -6.07 -5.21 -1.00
N LEU A 54 -6.15 -3.88 -1.15
CA LEU A 54 -6.98 -3.01 -0.32
C LEU A 54 -8.47 -3.12 -0.65
N GLY A 55 -8.84 -3.63 -1.82
CA GLY A 55 -10.22 -3.64 -2.31
C GLY A 55 -10.73 -2.23 -2.58
N LYS A 56 -9.84 -1.31 -2.97
CA LYS A 56 -10.12 0.09 -3.26
C LYS A 56 -9.39 0.49 -4.52
N THR A 57 -9.95 1.38 -5.32
CA THR A 57 -9.28 2.01 -6.46
C THR A 57 -8.33 3.11 -6.02
N ALA A 58 -7.42 3.54 -6.92
CA ALA A 58 -6.55 4.68 -6.67
C ALA A 58 -7.35 5.99 -6.45
N GLU A 59 -8.47 6.14 -7.15
CA GLU A 59 -9.40 7.27 -7.00
C GLU A 59 -10.05 7.30 -5.61
N GLU A 60 -10.50 6.16 -5.09
CA GLU A 60 -11.06 6.04 -3.73
C GLU A 60 -10.04 6.38 -2.63
N LEU A 61 -8.76 6.20 -2.91
CA LEU A 61 -7.66 6.59 -2.03
C LEU A 61 -7.19 8.04 -2.27
N GLY A 62 -7.75 8.73 -3.26
CA GLY A 62 -7.39 10.08 -3.68
C GLY A 62 -5.92 10.20 -4.11
N LEU A 63 -5.42 9.20 -4.83
CA LEU A 63 -4.02 9.08 -5.26
C LEU A 63 -3.80 9.65 -6.65
#